data_AF-A0A9N8H6R2-F1
#
_entry.id   AF-A0A9N8H6R2-F1
#
_cell.length_a   1.000
_cell.length_b   1.000
_cell.length_c   1.000
_cell.angle_alpha   90.00
_cell.angle_beta   90.00
_cell.angle_gamma   90.00
#
_symmetry.space_group_name_H-M   'P 1'
#
loop_
_entity.id
_entity.type
_entity.pdbx_description
1 polymer ?
#
loop_
_entity_poly.entity_id
_entity_poly.type
_entity_poly.pdbx_seq_one_letter_code
_entity_poly.pdbx_strand_id
1 'polypeptide(L)'
;MFLRNSVWTAVLLGTACGLQQPPPLDSSSSTTSRRNLLNTLVSGAVALPLTSLNAPSAKASVESTTNTGRAQLLDAISRKASDEEMFSIIEGLQDPSGGKGAALSNWLEGEWELIWSYKAEAFSPLLKLPKPLRPESFQYFGSTAASEVGDGRIAQGLTGGVLGQSQLWLSSGSTPLSEDPSILEIQPPFRFELGGRIGTGKPKKTLVDAGSDADFRDINARDKQAQAAPKNQYKQIFLEDKGPGSLRVSSVISGDPVIVGIVFVHRKV
;
A
#
# COMPACT_ATOMS: atom_id res chain seq x y z
N MET A 1 24.34 -14.72 6.04
CA MET A 1 23.43 -14.72 7.21
C MET A 1 22.34 -13.69 6.94
N PHE A 2 21.06 -14.09 6.86
CA PHE A 2 19.81 -13.31 6.99
C PHE A 2 18.68 -14.01 6.21
N LEU A 3 18.24 -15.16 6.71
CA LEU A 3 16.83 -15.58 6.58
C LEU A 3 16.17 -15.15 7.88
N ARG A 4 15.78 -13.87 7.96
CA ARG A 4 14.95 -13.37 9.07
C ARG A 4 13.50 -13.53 8.67
N ASN A 5 12.87 -14.53 9.30
CA ASN A 5 11.47 -14.89 9.17
C ASN A 5 10.59 -13.73 9.65
N SER A 6 9.78 -13.19 8.73
CA SER A 6 8.59 -12.44 9.13
C SER A 6 7.49 -13.46 9.48
N VAL A 7 6.44 -13.05 10.20
CA VAL A 7 5.25 -13.92 10.46
C VAL A 7 4.65 -14.46 9.15
N TRP A 8 4.82 -13.73 8.03
CA TRP A 8 4.47 -14.23 6.70
C TRP A 8 5.25 -15.50 6.29
N THR A 9 6.51 -15.64 6.71
CA THR A 9 7.34 -16.82 6.46
C THR A 9 7.01 -17.96 7.44
N ALA A 10 6.71 -17.63 8.70
CA ALA A 10 6.43 -18.63 9.74
C ALA A 10 5.10 -19.38 9.52
N VAL A 11 4.07 -18.71 8.97
CA VAL A 11 2.77 -19.33 8.70
C VAL A 11 2.81 -20.29 7.49
N LEU A 12 3.78 -20.14 6.58
CA LEU A 12 3.96 -21.01 5.41
C LEU A 12 4.86 -22.23 5.67
N LEU A 13 5.66 -22.23 6.74
CA LEU A 13 6.59 -23.33 7.06
C LEU A 13 6.04 -24.33 8.09
N GLY A 14 4.82 -24.13 8.58
CA GLY A 14 4.17 -25.00 9.58
C GLY A 14 3.68 -26.36 9.08
N THR A 15 4.17 -26.87 7.94
CA THR A 15 3.80 -28.20 7.42
C THR A 15 4.90 -28.79 6.53
N ALA A 16 6.14 -28.86 7.01
CA ALA A 16 7.14 -29.77 6.43
C ALA A 16 8.19 -30.19 7.46
N CYS A 17 8.48 -31.49 7.43
CA CYS A 17 9.41 -32.29 8.21
C CYS A 17 10.70 -31.60 8.72
N GLY A 18 11.12 -32.04 9.90
CA GLY A 18 12.37 -31.65 10.54
C GLY A 18 13.62 -32.04 9.77
N LEU A 19 14.61 -31.15 9.80
CA LEU A 19 16.01 -31.43 9.52
C LEU A 19 16.88 -30.55 10.42
N GLN A 20 17.94 -31.16 10.97
CA GLN A 20 18.94 -30.60 11.88
C GLN A 20 19.61 -29.33 11.35
N GLN A 21 19.80 -28.34 12.24
CA GLN A 21 20.66 -27.18 12.01
C GLN A 21 22.14 -27.54 12.25
N PRO A 22 23.09 -27.12 11.38
CA PRO A 22 24.51 -27.11 11.68
C PRO A 22 24.92 -25.86 12.49
N PRO A 23 26.05 -25.91 13.23
CA PRO A 23 26.49 -24.84 14.13
C PRO A 23 27.03 -23.60 13.37
N PRO A 24 27.07 -22.42 14.02
CA PRO A 24 27.46 -21.17 13.37
C PRO A 24 28.98 -21.03 13.24
N LEU A 25 29.42 -20.45 12.12
CA LEU A 25 30.77 -19.94 11.92
C LEU A 25 30.79 -18.43 12.15
N ASP A 26 31.72 -17.98 12.98
CA ASP A 26 32.07 -16.58 13.22
C ASP A 26 32.63 -15.93 11.94
N SER A 27 32.19 -14.70 11.67
CA SER A 27 33.01 -13.74 10.92
C SER A 27 32.55 -12.30 11.16
N SER A 28 33.45 -11.56 11.81
CA SER A 28 33.51 -10.10 11.88
C SER A 28 33.86 -9.48 10.53
N SER A 29 33.27 -8.33 10.17
CA SER A 29 34.00 -7.08 9.89
C SER A 29 33.17 -5.96 9.22
N SER A 30 33.45 -4.74 9.72
CA SER A 30 33.51 -3.42 9.07
C SER A 30 32.34 -2.82 8.28
N THR A 31 31.73 -1.81 8.91
CA THR A 31 31.38 -0.46 8.42
C THR A 31 31.71 -0.08 6.97
N THR A 32 30.77 0.59 6.28
CA THR A 32 31.05 1.79 5.46
C THR A 32 29.77 2.62 5.30
N SER A 33 29.84 3.86 5.79
CA SER A 33 28.90 4.95 5.53
C SER A 33 29.16 5.54 4.13
N ARG A 34 28.10 5.80 3.35
CA ARG A 34 28.20 6.63 2.14
C ARG A 34 27.10 7.69 2.12
N ARG A 35 27.58 8.93 2.26
CA ARG A 35 26.90 10.21 2.06
C ARG A 35 26.54 10.46 0.60
N ASN A 36 25.52 11.29 0.43
CA ASN A 36 25.35 12.45 -0.47
C ASN A 36 25.95 12.41 -1.88
N LEU A 37 25.06 12.57 -2.86
CA LEU A 37 25.25 13.06 -4.23
C LEU A 37 23.78 13.26 -4.73
N LEU A 38 23.25 14.41 -5.15
CA LEU A 38 23.75 15.45 -6.04
C LEU A 38 22.92 16.74 -5.82
N ASN A 39 23.56 17.90 -5.79
CA ASN A 39 22.92 19.19 -6.02
C ASN A 39 23.83 19.96 -6.99
N THR A 40 23.45 20.00 -8.26
CA THR A 40 24.00 20.93 -9.25
C THR A 40 22.99 21.08 -10.38
N LEU A 41 22.59 22.31 -10.68
CA LEU A 41 22.22 22.88 -12.00
C LEU A 41 21.69 24.30 -11.70
N VAL A 42 22.56 25.31 -11.75
CA VAL A 42 22.90 26.16 -12.91
C VAL A 42 21.76 27.09 -13.32
N SER A 43 21.93 28.35 -12.89
CA SER A 43 21.22 29.53 -13.36
C SER A 43 21.49 29.77 -14.85
N GLY A 44 20.43 30.04 -15.61
CA GLY A 44 20.51 30.53 -16.98
C GLY A 44 19.29 31.42 -17.26
N ALA A 45 19.43 32.72 -16.98
CA ALA A 45 18.44 33.72 -17.35
C ALA A 45 18.63 34.08 -18.83
N VAL A 46 17.59 33.88 -19.65
CA VAL A 46 17.47 34.50 -20.97
C VAL A 46 16.11 35.18 -21.04
N ALA A 47 16.14 36.50 -20.98
CA ALA A 47 15.00 37.37 -21.23
C ALA A 47 14.85 37.56 -22.74
N LEU A 48 13.66 37.35 -23.28
CA LEU A 48 13.27 37.73 -24.64
C LEU A 48 11.83 38.29 -24.66
N PRO A 49 11.51 39.17 -25.64
CA PRO A 49 10.51 40.21 -25.50
C PRO A 49 9.07 39.79 -25.81
N LEU A 50 8.15 40.52 -25.19
CA LEU A 50 6.70 40.50 -25.39
C LEU A 50 6.33 40.96 -26.80
N THR A 51 5.72 40.07 -27.58
CA THR A 51 4.87 40.43 -28.72
C THR A 51 3.45 39.97 -28.46
N SER A 52 2.57 40.95 -28.27
CA SER A 52 1.12 40.83 -28.20
C SER A 52 0.56 40.47 -29.58
N LEU A 53 -0.12 39.33 -29.68
CA LEU A 53 -1.00 39.00 -30.79
C LEU A 53 -2.33 38.48 -30.24
N ASN A 54 -3.38 39.26 -30.51
CA ASN A 54 -4.78 38.90 -30.32
C ASN A 54 -5.11 37.62 -31.11
N ALA A 55 -5.61 36.61 -30.41
CA ALA A 55 -6.26 35.44 -31.00
C ALA A 55 -7.67 35.29 -30.39
N PRO A 56 -8.65 34.83 -31.19
CA PRO A 56 -10.06 34.82 -30.81
C PRO A 56 -10.32 33.85 -29.67
N SER A 57 -11.18 34.30 -28.75
CA SER A 57 -11.69 33.55 -27.60
C SER A 57 -12.46 32.32 -28.06
N ALA A 58 -11.75 31.23 -28.35
CA ALA A 58 -12.33 29.89 -28.37
C ALA A 58 -12.73 29.56 -26.94
N LYS A 59 -14.03 29.36 -26.71
CA LYS A 59 -14.54 28.71 -25.50
C LYS A 59 -13.88 27.34 -25.44
N ALA A 60 -12.81 27.24 -24.66
CA ALA A 60 -12.23 25.97 -24.28
C ALA A 60 -13.34 25.19 -23.57
N SER A 61 -13.87 24.19 -24.26
CA SER A 61 -14.57 23.09 -23.63
C SER A 61 -13.66 22.59 -22.53
N VAL A 62 -14.11 22.68 -21.29
CA VAL A 62 -13.47 22.04 -20.13
C VAL A 62 -13.73 20.54 -20.30
N GLU A 63 -13.01 19.92 -21.22
CA GLU A 63 -12.91 18.47 -21.34
C GLU A 63 -12.11 17.99 -20.13
N SER A 64 -12.84 17.69 -19.05
CA SER A 64 -12.59 16.62 -18.08
C SER A 64 -11.19 15.99 -18.10
N THR A 65 -10.16 16.74 -17.68
CA THR A 65 -8.76 16.28 -17.48
C THR A 65 -8.64 15.07 -16.55
N THR A 66 -9.68 14.78 -15.76
CA THR A 66 -9.80 13.59 -14.91
C THR A 66 -9.79 12.27 -15.70
N ASN A 67 -10.27 12.25 -16.95
CA ASN A 67 -10.29 11.01 -17.75
C ASN A 67 -8.93 10.64 -18.34
N THR A 68 -8.06 11.62 -18.61
CA THR A 68 -6.73 11.38 -19.19
C THR A 68 -5.79 10.65 -18.23
N GLY A 69 -5.72 11.07 -16.96
CA GLY A 69 -4.83 10.43 -15.97
C GLY A 69 -5.21 8.99 -15.66
N ARG A 70 -6.52 8.70 -15.54
CA ARG A 70 -7.02 7.33 -15.35
C ARG A 70 -6.62 6.41 -16.50
N ALA A 71 -6.88 6.83 -17.75
CA ALA A 71 -6.61 6.01 -18.91
C ALA A 71 -5.11 5.71 -19.04
N GLN A 72 -4.25 6.72 -18.83
CA GLN A 72 -2.80 6.56 -18.81
C GLN A 72 -2.33 5.59 -17.74
N LEU A 73 -2.86 5.68 -16.51
CA LEU A 73 -2.49 4.78 -15.42
C LEU A 73 -2.88 3.33 -15.71
N LEU A 74 -4.11 3.09 -16.18
CA LEU A 74 -4.58 1.74 -16.51
C LEU A 74 -3.83 1.14 -17.70
N ASP A 75 -3.55 1.94 -18.73
CA ASP A 75 -2.72 1.52 -19.86
C ASP A 75 -1.33 1.09 -19.39
N ALA A 76 -0.65 1.94 -18.60
CA ALA A 76 0.67 1.68 -18.05
C ALA A 76 0.72 0.38 -17.21
N ILE A 77 -0.29 0.14 -16.37
CA ILE A 77 -0.43 -1.11 -15.61
C ILE A 77 -0.56 -2.31 -16.55
N SER A 78 -1.42 -2.20 -17.58
CA SER A 78 -1.73 -3.31 -18.49
C SER A 78 -0.50 -3.77 -19.29
N ARG A 79 0.33 -2.83 -19.75
CA ARG A 79 1.56 -3.10 -20.50
C ARG A 79 2.79 -3.31 -19.63
N LYS A 80 2.65 -3.25 -18.29
CA LYS A 80 3.73 -3.36 -17.31
C LYS A 80 4.83 -2.33 -17.55
N ALA A 81 4.44 -1.05 -17.59
CA ALA A 81 5.35 0.08 -17.68
C ALA A 81 6.47 0.03 -16.61
N SER A 82 7.58 0.70 -16.89
CA SER A 82 8.68 0.87 -15.94
C SER A 82 8.25 1.65 -14.69
N ASP A 83 8.94 1.46 -13.58
CA ASP A 83 8.63 2.16 -12.33
C ASP A 83 8.71 3.68 -12.49
N GLU A 84 9.72 4.20 -13.21
CA GLU A 84 9.91 5.63 -13.47
C GLU A 84 8.71 6.25 -14.20
N GLU A 85 8.19 5.55 -15.20
CA GLU A 85 7.01 5.95 -15.94
C GLU A 85 5.75 5.92 -15.05
N MET A 86 5.59 4.88 -14.24
CA MET A 86 4.49 4.79 -13.27
C MET A 86 4.51 5.95 -12.28
N PHE A 87 5.68 6.30 -11.74
CA PHE A 87 5.82 7.45 -10.84
C PHE A 87 5.48 8.77 -11.54
N SER A 88 5.96 8.99 -12.76
CA SER A 88 5.65 10.20 -13.52
C SER A 88 4.14 10.35 -13.77
N ILE A 89 3.44 9.25 -14.05
CA ILE A 89 1.97 9.29 -14.21
C ILE A 89 1.31 9.62 -12.87
N ILE A 90 1.72 8.95 -11.78
CA ILE A 90 1.13 9.11 -10.44
C ILE A 90 1.32 10.53 -9.90
N GLU A 91 2.48 11.14 -10.10
CA GLU A 91 2.77 12.52 -9.70
C GLU A 91 1.90 13.54 -10.47
N GLY A 92 1.49 13.21 -11.69
CA GLY A 92 0.61 14.04 -12.51
C GLY A 92 -0.89 13.89 -12.21
N LEU A 93 -1.28 12.96 -11.33
CA LEU A 93 -2.69 12.72 -11.01
C LEU A 93 -3.29 13.88 -10.21
N GLN A 94 -4.50 14.27 -10.59
CA GLN A 94 -5.28 15.26 -9.85
C GLN A 94 -6.21 14.54 -8.86
N ASP A 95 -6.18 14.98 -7.61
CA ASP A 95 -7.05 14.47 -6.56
C ASP A 95 -8.36 15.27 -6.49
N PRO A 96 -9.50 14.72 -6.96
CA PRO A 96 -10.78 15.41 -6.91
C PRO A 96 -11.33 15.51 -5.48
N SER A 97 -10.75 14.81 -4.50
CA SER A 97 -11.15 14.94 -3.09
C SER A 97 -10.70 16.25 -2.45
N GLY A 98 -9.85 17.03 -3.13
CA GLY A 98 -9.28 18.27 -2.60
C GLY A 98 -8.38 18.04 -1.38
N GLY A 99 -7.64 16.93 -1.36
CA GLY A 99 -6.77 16.57 -0.24
C GLY A 99 -7.53 16.06 0.99
N LYS A 100 -8.71 15.46 0.81
CA LYS A 100 -9.53 14.91 1.90
C LYS A 100 -9.78 13.42 1.75
N GLY A 101 -9.01 12.74 0.91
CA GLY A 101 -9.24 11.35 0.54
C GLY A 101 -9.41 10.41 1.74
N ALA A 102 -8.66 10.62 2.83
CA ALA A 102 -8.80 9.77 4.02
C ALA A 102 -10.04 10.11 4.87
N ALA A 103 -10.46 11.38 4.90
CA ALA A 103 -11.62 11.83 5.67
C ALA A 103 -12.98 11.61 4.97
N LEU A 104 -13.00 11.37 3.66
CA LEU A 104 -14.23 11.07 2.91
C LEU A 104 -14.61 9.59 3.06
N SER A 105 -15.35 9.27 4.14
CA SER A 105 -15.76 7.91 4.46
C SER A 105 -16.51 7.21 3.33
N ASN A 106 -17.41 7.91 2.65
CA ASN A 106 -18.17 7.39 1.50
C ASN A 106 -17.29 7.06 0.29
N TRP A 107 -16.17 7.76 0.11
CA TRP A 107 -15.24 7.47 -0.99
C TRP A 107 -14.39 6.26 -0.65
N LEU A 108 -13.86 6.18 0.58
CA LEU A 108 -13.07 5.05 1.05
C LEU A 108 -13.86 3.75 1.19
N GLU A 109 -15.14 3.83 1.56
CA GLU A 109 -15.98 2.68 1.88
C GLU A 109 -15.96 1.61 0.77
N GLY A 110 -15.96 0.34 1.17
CA GLY A 110 -16.10 -0.80 0.27
C GLY A 110 -14.87 -1.69 0.17
N GLU A 111 -14.87 -2.51 -0.88
CA GLU A 111 -13.81 -3.46 -1.22
C GLU A 111 -12.93 -2.90 -2.36
N TRP A 112 -11.62 -3.02 -2.19
CA TRP A 112 -10.61 -2.43 -3.06
C TRP A 112 -9.58 -3.48 -3.46
N GLU A 113 -9.58 -3.89 -4.72
CA GLU A 113 -8.59 -4.81 -5.29
C GLU A 113 -7.27 -4.08 -5.57
N LEU A 114 -6.15 -4.63 -5.12
CA LEU A 114 -4.82 -4.16 -5.48
C LEU A 114 -4.50 -4.58 -6.93
N ILE A 115 -4.38 -3.59 -7.83
CA ILE A 115 -4.10 -3.85 -9.25
C ILE A 115 -2.64 -3.55 -9.64
N TRP A 116 -1.94 -2.74 -8.85
CA TRP A 116 -0.51 -2.47 -9.01
C TRP A 116 0.10 -2.00 -7.69
N SER A 117 1.38 -2.29 -7.50
CA SER A 117 2.13 -1.83 -6.32
C SER A 117 3.62 -1.72 -6.61
N TYR A 118 4.30 -0.78 -5.95
CA TYR A 118 5.76 -0.68 -5.95
C TYR A 118 6.34 -1.17 -4.62
N LYS A 119 7.22 -2.17 -4.67
CA LYS A 119 7.90 -2.80 -3.51
C LYS A 119 6.96 -3.48 -2.50
N ALA A 120 5.71 -3.76 -2.84
CA ALA A 120 4.80 -4.47 -1.92
C ALA A 120 5.23 -5.93 -1.68
N GLU A 121 6.12 -6.48 -2.51
CA GLU A 121 6.61 -7.84 -2.34
C GLU A 121 7.53 -8.00 -1.12
N ALA A 122 8.00 -6.89 -0.54
CA ALA A 122 8.66 -6.90 0.78
C ALA A 122 7.67 -7.25 1.90
N PHE A 123 6.39 -6.91 1.73
CA PHE A 123 5.36 -7.13 2.73
C PHE A 123 4.86 -8.57 2.76
N SER A 124 4.65 -9.19 1.59
CA SER A 124 4.22 -10.60 1.52
C SER A 124 4.93 -11.35 0.40
N PRO A 125 5.72 -12.38 0.71
CA PRO A 125 6.32 -13.27 -0.29
C PRO A 125 5.27 -13.93 -1.20
N LEU A 126 4.02 -14.06 -0.74
CA LEU A 126 2.93 -14.62 -1.52
C LEU A 126 2.62 -13.81 -2.79
N LEU A 127 2.86 -12.50 -2.75
CA LEU A 127 2.66 -11.62 -3.91
C LEU A 127 3.72 -11.83 -5.01
N LYS A 128 4.84 -12.51 -4.70
CA LYS A 128 5.87 -12.89 -5.69
C LYS A 128 5.55 -14.15 -6.48
N LEU A 129 4.54 -14.91 -6.05
CA LEU A 129 4.19 -16.15 -6.73
C LEU A 129 3.68 -15.86 -8.16
N PRO A 130 3.89 -16.77 -9.12
CA PRO A 130 3.26 -16.65 -10.42
C PRO A 130 1.76 -16.95 -10.33
N LYS A 131 0.95 -16.44 -11.27
CA LYS A 131 -0.42 -16.94 -11.46
C LYS A 131 -0.36 -18.41 -11.91
N PRO A 132 -1.29 -19.29 -11.47
CA PRO A 132 -2.44 -19.01 -10.62
C PRO A 132 -2.17 -19.11 -9.11
N LEU A 133 -0.93 -19.37 -8.67
CA LEU A 133 -0.59 -19.55 -7.26
C LEU A 133 -0.64 -18.26 -6.44
N ARG A 134 -0.44 -17.11 -7.09
CA ARG A 134 -0.49 -15.80 -6.46
C ARG A 134 -1.89 -15.47 -5.92
N PRO A 135 -2.06 -15.20 -4.61
CA PRO A 135 -3.29 -14.66 -4.09
C PRO A 135 -3.59 -13.27 -4.66
N GLU A 136 -4.87 -12.96 -4.75
CA GLU A 136 -5.38 -11.61 -4.95
C GLU A 136 -5.33 -10.85 -3.62
N SER A 137 -5.11 -9.53 -3.68
CA SER A 137 -5.02 -8.68 -2.50
C SER A 137 -6.12 -7.64 -2.52
N PHE A 138 -6.84 -7.56 -1.41
CA PHE A 138 -7.97 -6.65 -1.22
C PHE A 138 -7.75 -5.78 0.03
N GLN A 139 -8.30 -4.58 0.01
CA GLN A 139 -8.49 -3.75 1.20
C GLN A 139 -9.98 -3.51 1.43
N TYR A 140 -10.39 -3.58 2.69
CA TYR A 140 -11.77 -3.39 3.11
C TYR A 140 -11.83 -2.16 4.03
N PHE A 141 -12.82 -1.30 3.79
CA PHE A 141 -13.08 -0.08 4.57
C PHE A 141 -14.55 0.06 4.89
N GLY A 142 -14.86 0.86 5.92
CA GLY A 142 -16.23 1.22 6.28
C GLY A 142 -17.06 0.00 6.70
N SER A 143 -18.32 -0.04 6.28
CA SER A 143 -19.26 -1.11 6.63
C SER A 143 -18.76 -2.51 6.25
N THR A 144 -18.08 -2.61 5.10
CA THR A 144 -17.47 -3.85 4.59
C THR A 144 -16.39 -4.41 5.52
N ALA A 145 -15.54 -3.55 6.10
CA ALA A 145 -14.57 -3.99 7.10
C ALA A 145 -15.24 -4.25 8.45
N ALA A 146 -16.16 -3.36 8.85
CA ALA A 146 -16.83 -3.43 10.13
C ALA A 146 -17.57 -4.76 10.35
N SER A 147 -18.23 -5.28 9.31
CA SER A 147 -18.92 -6.58 9.37
C SER A 147 -17.99 -7.78 9.62
N GLU A 148 -16.70 -7.64 9.32
CA GLU A 148 -15.72 -8.74 9.40
C GLU A 148 -14.77 -8.62 10.59
N VAL A 149 -14.38 -7.39 10.94
CA VAL A 149 -13.31 -7.13 11.94
C VAL A 149 -13.69 -6.11 13.03
N GLY A 150 -14.88 -5.49 12.93
CA GLY A 150 -15.40 -4.52 13.90
C GLY A 150 -15.25 -3.05 13.47
N ASP A 151 -16.05 -2.18 14.09
CA ASP A 151 -16.15 -0.76 13.73
C ASP A 151 -14.81 0.00 13.90
N GLY A 152 -14.61 1.01 13.04
CA GLY A 152 -13.41 1.87 13.07
C GLY A 152 -12.13 1.18 12.60
N ARG A 153 -12.25 -0.01 12.01
CA ARG A 153 -11.12 -0.81 11.54
C ARG A 153 -11.10 -0.94 10.03
N ILE A 154 -9.90 -1.24 9.55
CA ILE A 154 -9.66 -1.63 8.17
C ILE A 154 -9.10 -3.04 8.16
N ALA A 155 -9.23 -3.71 7.02
CA ALA A 155 -8.64 -5.03 6.83
C ALA A 155 -7.98 -5.13 5.46
N GLN A 156 -6.85 -5.83 5.41
CA GLN A 156 -6.26 -6.35 4.18
C GLN A 156 -6.56 -7.84 4.08
N GLY A 157 -7.06 -8.25 2.92
CA GLY A 157 -7.34 -9.65 2.59
C GLY A 157 -6.38 -10.17 1.54
N LEU A 158 -5.83 -11.37 1.74
CA LEU A 158 -5.27 -12.17 0.65
C LEU A 158 -6.15 -13.39 0.42
N THR A 159 -6.61 -13.61 -0.81
CA THR A 159 -7.46 -14.76 -1.13
C THR A 159 -7.15 -15.36 -2.51
N GLY A 160 -7.64 -16.58 -2.77
CA GLY A 160 -7.32 -17.31 -3.98
C GLY A 160 -5.88 -17.85 -3.99
N GLY A 161 -5.41 -18.25 -5.17
CA GLY A 161 -4.09 -18.87 -5.34
C GLY A 161 -3.82 -20.01 -4.36
N VAL A 162 -2.66 -19.98 -3.71
CA VAL A 162 -2.27 -20.97 -2.69
C VAL A 162 -3.20 -21.05 -1.49
N LEU A 163 -4.05 -20.03 -1.25
CA LEU A 163 -5.02 -20.00 -0.15
C LEU A 163 -6.36 -20.65 -0.54
N GLY A 164 -6.61 -20.90 -1.82
CA GLY A 164 -7.84 -21.53 -2.30
C GLY A 164 -9.11 -20.79 -1.84
N GLN A 165 -9.92 -21.47 -1.03
CA GLN A 165 -11.18 -20.95 -0.48
C GLN A 165 -11.02 -20.19 0.84
N SER A 166 -9.80 -20.12 1.37
CA SER A 166 -9.48 -19.37 2.57
C SER A 166 -9.04 -17.95 2.23
N GLN A 167 -9.02 -17.12 3.27
CA GLN A 167 -8.50 -15.76 3.21
C GLN A 167 -7.63 -15.49 4.44
N LEU A 168 -6.47 -14.92 4.19
CA LEU A 168 -5.65 -14.32 5.24
C LEU A 168 -6.12 -12.89 5.45
N TRP A 169 -6.30 -12.52 6.71
CA TRP A 169 -6.81 -11.23 7.13
C TRP A 169 -5.77 -10.53 8.00
N LEU A 170 -5.37 -9.32 7.64
CA LEU A 170 -4.63 -8.43 8.52
C LEU A 170 -5.49 -7.20 8.80
N SER A 171 -5.91 -7.01 10.05
CA SER A 171 -6.76 -5.89 10.44
C SER A 171 -6.09 -4.98 11.45
N SER A 172 -6.49 -3.71 11.41
CA SER A 172 -5.95 -2.62 12.24
C SER A 172 -7.01 -1.54 12.46
N GLY A 173 -6.85 -0.73 13.50
CA GLY A 173 -7.54 0.55 13.58
C GLY A 173 -7.03 1.51 12.50
N SER A 174 -7.87 2.46 12.10
CA SER A 174 -7.45 3.55 11.20
C SER A 174 -8.20 4.82 11.47
N THR A 175 -7.51 5.96 11.40
CA THR A 175 -8.14 7.28 11.50
C THR A 175 -7.51 8.25 10.50
N PRO A 176 -8.30 9.17 9.91
CA PRO A 176 -7.72 10.29 9.18
C PRO A 176 -6.88 11.15 10.13
N LEU A 177 -5.75 11.64 9.65
CA LEU A 177 -4.91 12.55 10.44
C LEU A 177 -5.60 13.92 10.53
N SER A 178 -5.66 14.49 11.74
CA SER A 178 -6.39 15.75 12.00
C SER A 178 -5.78 16.94 11.26
N GLU A 179 -4.45 16.97 11.14
CA GLU A 179 -3.69 18.05 10.51
C GLU A 179 -3.71 17.97 8.98
N ASP A 180 -3.90 16.77 8.42
CA ASP A 180 -3.99 16.53 6.98
C ASP A 180 -4.97 15.38 6.69
N PRO A 181 -6.22 15.70 6.30
CA PRO A 181 -7.27 14.72 6.06
C PRO A 181 -7.09 13.88 4.79
N SER A 182 -6.00 14.07 4.04
CA SER A 182 -5.60 13.15 2.96
C SER A 182 -4.86 11.93 3.51
N ILE A 183 -4.37 11.99 4.74
CA ILE A 183 -3.54 10.95 5.36
C ILE A 183 -4.40 10.03 6.20
N LEU A 184 -4.28 8.73 5.96
CA LEU A 184 -4.81 7.68 6.81
C LEU A 184 -3.70 7.16 7.73
N GLU A 185 -3.86 7.35 9.03
CA GLU A 185 -2.98 6.78 10.05
C GLU A 185 -3.50 5.41 10.50
N ILE A 186 -2.60 4.43 10.52
CA ILE A 186 -2.90 3.08 10.98
C ILE A 186 -2.51 2.93 12.45
N GLN A 187 -3.39 2.30 13.22
CA GLN A 187 -3.28 2.19 14.66
C GLN A 187 -3.60 0.77 15.13
N PRO A 188 -3.10 0.36 16.31
CA PRO A 188 -3.57 -0.86 16.96
C PRO A 188 -5.08 -0.80 17.29
N PRO A 189 -5.72 -1.95 17.59
CA PRO A 189 -5.13 -3.29 17.69
C PRO A 189 -4.86 -3.93 16.32
N PHE A 190 -3.78 -4.69 16.21
CA PHE A 190 -3.45 -5.47 15.02
C PHE A 190 -3.87 -6.92 15.19
N ARG A 191 -4.55 -7.47 14.20
CA ARG A 191 -4.92 -8.89 14.21
C ARG A 191 -4.58 -9.54 12.89
N PHE A 192 -3.95 -10.70 12.97
CA PHE A 192 -3.72 -11.58 11.83
C PHE A 192 -4.55 -12.85 12.00
N GLU A 193 -5.36 -13.17 11.00
CA GLU A 193 -6.37 -14.22 11.05
C GLU A 193 -6.37 -15.05 9.76
N LEU A 194 -6.74 -16.32 9.88
CA LEU A 194 -7.05 -17.20 8.74
C LEU A 194 -8.51 -17.63 8.85
N GLY A 195 -9.31 -17.40 7.81
CA GLY A 195 -10.72 -17.76 7.83
C GLY A 195 -11.34 -17.86 6.44
N GLY A 196 -12.67 -17.78 6.39
CA GLY A 196 -13.37 -17.66 5.12
C GLY A 196 -13.20 -16.30 4.48
N ARG A 197 -13.66 -16.22 3.23
CA ARG A 197 -13.73 -14.96 2.48
C ARG A 197 -14.78 -14.03 3.08
N ILE A 198 -14.70 -12.76 2.68
CA ILE A 198 -15.71 -11.76 3.04
C ILE A 198 -17.14 -12.27 2.76
N GLY A 199 -18.06 -12.01 3.68
CA GLY A 199 -19.48 -12.36 3.55
C GLY A 199 -19.80 -13.85 3.67
N THR A 200 -18.81 -14.73 3.89
CA THR A 200 -19.06 -16.18 3.97
C THR A 200 -19.55 -16.64 5.33
N GLY A 201 -19.45 -15.80 6.37
CA GLY A 201 -19.79 -16.14 7.76
C GLY A 201 -18.93 -17.24 8.39
N LYS A 202 -17.91 -17.75 7.69
CA LYS A 202 -17.01 -18.77 8.24
C LYS A 202 -16.11 -18.16 9.32
N PRO A 203 -15.93 -18.85 10.45
CA PRO A 203 -15.14 -18.33 11.56
C PRO A 203 -13.68 -18.10 11.14
N LYS A 204 -13.08 -17.06 11.74
CA LYS A 204 -11.66 -16.74 11.61
C LYS A 204 -10.90 -17.32 12.79
N LYS A 205 -9.75 -17.92 12.52
CA LYS A 205 -8.78 -18.34 13.53
C LYS A 205 -7.72 -17.26 13.66
N THR A 206 -7.63 -16.65 14.83
CA THR A 206 -6.55 -15.71 15.16
C THR A 206 -5.21 -16.44 15.20
N LEU A 207 -4.27 -15.93 14.41
CA LEU A 207 -2.88 -16.39 14.37
C LEU A 207 -1.98 -15.45 15.17
N VAL A 208 -2.28 -14.14 15.14
CA VAL A 208 -1.61 -13.10 15.92
C VAL A 208 -2.66 -12.10 16.41
N ASP A 209 -2.57 -11.71 17.68
CA ASP A 209 -3.31 -10.57 18.24
C ASP A 209 -2.33 -9.68 19.00
N ALA A 210 -2.32 -8.40 18.68
CA ALA A 210 -1.41 -7.43 19.26
C ALA A 210 -2.18 -6.15 19.62
N GLY A 211 -2.18 -5.82 20.91
CA GLY A 211 -2.87 -4.64 21.44
C GLY A 211 -2.13 -3.33 21.17
N SER A 212 -0.86 -3.38 20.76
CA SER A 212 -0.03 -2.22 20.49
C SER A 212 0.90 -2.42 19.29
N ASP A 213 1.46 -1.32 18.77
CA ASP A 213 2.52 -1.37 17.75
C ASP A 213 3.76 -2.15 18.25
N ALA A 214 4.14 -1.95 19.50
CA ALA A 214 5.29 -2.62 20.11
C ALA A 214 5.06 -4.14 20.18
N ASP A 215 3.90 -4.57 20.69
CA ASP A 215 3.55 -6.01 20.75
C ASP A 215 3.55 -6.63 19.36
N PHE A 216 2.96 -5.94 18.37
CA PHE A 216 2.90 -6.45 17.01
C PHE A 216 4.30 -6.62 16.43
N ARG A 217 5.19 -5.64 16.63
CA ARG A 217 6.57 -5.69 16.13
C ARG A 217 7.41 -6.75 16.86
N ASP A 218 7.20 -6.92 18.18
CA ASP A 218 7.86 -7.95 18.99
C ASP A 218 7.47 -9.35 18.55
N ILE A 219 6.17 -9.62 18.36
CA ILE A 219 5.67 -10.91 17.84
C ILE A 219 6.24 -11.20 16.44
N ASN A 220 6.49 -10.15 15.65
CA ASN A 220 7.11 -10.25 14.33
C ASN A 220 8.65 -10.31 14.36
N ALA A 221 9.27 -10.48 15.55
CA ALA A 221 10.73 -10.60 15.74
C ALA A 221 11.54 -9.50 15.04
N ARG A 222 11.04 -8.26 15.08
CA ARG A 222 11.63 -7.12 14.37
C ARG A 222 12.90 -6.61 15.04
N ASP A 223 13.77 -5.98 14.26
CA ASP A 223 14.97 -5.34 14.80
C ASP A 223 14.64 -4.03 15.53
N LYS A 224 15.62 -3.50 16.27
CA LYS A 224 15.45 -2.29 17.08
C LYS A 224 15.08 -1.06 16.26
N GLN A 225 15.43 -1.01 14.97
CA GLN A 225 15.12 0.12 14.11
C GLN A 225 13.63 0.11 13.73
N ALA A 226 13.10 -1.05 13.35
CA ALA A 226 11.67 -1.25 13.11
C ALA A 226 10.83 -0.97 14.37
N GLN A 227 11.34 -1.32 15.55
CA GLN A 227 10.70 -1.00 16.83
C GLN A 227 10.57 0.49 17.10
N ALA A 228 11.52 1.30 16.63
CA ALA A 228 11.53 2.75 16.81
C ALA A 228 10.77 3.50 15.70
N ALA A 229 10.27 2.81 14.67
CA ALA A 229 9.60 3.46 13.55
C ALA A 229 8.31 4.17 14.00
N PRO A 230 7.98 5.34 13.41
CA PRO A 230 6.69 5.99 13.66
C PRO A 230 5.53 5.11 13.18
N LYS A 231 4.30 5.52 13.49
CA LYS A 231 3.10 4.87 12.96
C LYS A 231 3.07 4.93 11.44
N ASN A 232 2.46 3.92 10.82
CA ASN A 232 2.31 3.90 9.38
C ASN A 232 1.23 4.91 8.96
N GLN A 233 1.60 5.81 8.05
CA GLN A 233 0.73 6.85 7.51
C GLN A 233 0.71 6.76 5.98
N TYR A 234 -0.49 6.76 5.42
CA TYR A 234 -0.73 6.57 4.00
C TYR A 234 -1.53 7.73 3.44
N LYS A 235 -0.92 8.51 2.55
CA LYS A 235 -1.62 9.52 1.77
C LYS A 235 -2.54 8.85 0.76
N GLN A 236 -3.81 9.26 0.74
CA GLN A 236 -4.84 8.76 -0.14
C GLN A 236 -5.14 9.78 -1.24
N ILE A 237 -4.99 9.38 -2.49
CA ILE A 237 -5.36 10.16 -3.67
C ILE A 237 -6.44 9.37 -4.40
N PHE A 238 -7.57 10.01 -4.70
CA PHE A 238 -8.61 9.41 -5.53
C PHE A 238 -8.48 9.92 -6.95
N LEU A 239 -8.94 9.13 -7.92
CA LEU A 239 -9.09 9.60 -9.29
C LEU A 239 -10.57 9.85 -9.61
N GLU A 240 -11.47 9.13 -8.93
CA GLU A 240 -12.91 9.12 -9.17
C GLU A 240 -13.67 8.77 -7.88
N ASP A 241 -14.96 9.09 -7.85
CA ASP A 241 -15.89 8.86 -6.74
C ASP A 241 -17.12 8.02 -7.12
N LYS A 242 -17.09 7.38 -8.29
CA LYS A 242 -18.29 6.90 -9.00
C LYS A 242 -18.67 5.43 -8.73
N GLY A 243 -18.19 4.85 -7.63
CA GLY A 243 -18.50 3.45 -7.26
C GLY A 243 -17.55 2.42 -7.91
N PRO A 244 -18.03 1.21 -8.26
CA PRO A 244 -17.20 0.15 -8.83
C PRO A 244 -16.32 0.62 -9.99
N GLY A 245 -15.07 0.17 -10.00
CA GLY A 245 -14.06 0.57 -10.98
C GLY A 245 -13.32 1.88 -10.68
N SER A 246 -13.73 2.63 -9.65
CA SER A 246 -13.01 3.83 -9.17
C SER A 246 -11.59 3.47 -8.76
N LEU A 247 -10.64 4.37 -8.99
CA LEU A 247 -9.24 4.19 -8.63
C LEU A 247 -8.83 5.06 -7.46
N ARG A 248 -7.95 4.50 -6.64
CA ARG A 248 -7.28 5.19 -5.54
C ARG A 248 -5.81 4.81 -5.51
N VAL A 249 -4.96 5.80 -5.27
CA VAL A 249 -3.54 5.63 -5.01
C VAL A 249 -3.28 5.87 -3.52
N SER A 250 -2.64 4.92 -2.87
CA SER A 250 -2.19 5.05 -1.48
C SER A 250 -0.67 5.09 -1.49
N SER A 251 -0.09 6.15 -0.91
CA SER A 251 1.37 6.31 -0.82
C SER A 251 1.83 6.38 0.63
N VAL A 252 2.86 5.61 0.99
CA VAL A 252 3.46 5.66 2.32
C VAL A 252 4.24 6.96 2.46
N ILE A 253 3.94 7.72 3.52
CA ILE A 253 4.62 8.99 3.83
C ILE A 253 5.43 8.92 5.13
N SER A 254 5.05 8.02 6.04
CA SER A 254 5.72 7.76 7.30
C SER A 254 5.40 6.34 7.75
N GLY A 255 6.30 5.72 8.50
CA GLY A 255 6.18 4.34 8.95
C GLY A 255 7.47 3.57 8.86
N ASP A 256 7.38 2.26 9.04
CA ASP A 256 8.54 1.38 8.86
C ASP A 256 8.80 1.14 7.35
N PRO A 257 9.94 1.61 6.79
CA PRO A 257 10.25 1.48 5.37
C PRO A 257 10.46 0.03 4.91
N VAL A 258 10.65 -0.91 5.84
CA VAL A 258 10.76 -2.35 5.55
C VAL A 258 9.37 -2.99 5.46
N ILE A 259 8.34 -2.38 6.04
CA ILE A 259 7.02 -3.00 6.25
C ILE A 259 6.06 -2.75 5.11
N VAL A 260 6.30 -1.78 4.23
CA VAL A 260 5.29 -1.46 3.22
C VAL A 260 5.88 -1.09 1.88
N GLY A 261 5.26 -1.62 0.82
CA GLY A 261 5.42 -1.05 -0.51
C GLY A 261 5.17 0.45 -0.45
N ILE A 262 5.80 1.21 -1.33
CA ILE A 262 5.81 2.67 -1.21
C ILE A 262 4.52 3.24 -1.79
N VAL A 263 4.00 2.62 -2.86
CA VAL A 263 2.80 3.07 -3.57
C VAL A 263 1.94 1.87 -3.94
N PHE A 264 0.63 2.04 -3.79
CA PHE A 264 -0.38 1.04 -4.10
C PHE A 264 -1.49 1.66 -4.93
N VAL A 265 -1.85 1.04 -6.05
CA VAL A 265 -3.00 1.42 -6.85
C VAL A 265 -4.08 0.38 -6.66
N HIS A 266 -5.24 0.84 -6.19
CA HIS A 266 -6.40 0.02 -5.94
C HIS A 266 -7.55 0.38 -6.87
N ARG A 267 -8.36 -0.62 -7.19
CA ARG A 267 -9.63 -0.49 -7.90
C ARG A 267 -10.78 -0.94 -7.02
N LYS A 268 -11.80 -0.11 -6.88
CA LYS A 268 -13.03 -0.45 -6.15
C LYS A 268 -13.77 -1.57 -6.88
N VAL A 269 -14.25 -2.57 -6.16
CA VAL A 269 -15.03 -3.71 -6.68
C VAL A 269 -16.52 -3.39 -6.65
#